data_AF-A0A2L0IJF5-F1
#
_entry.id   AF-A0A2L0IJF5-F1
#
_cell.length_a   1.000
_cell.length_b   1.000
_cell.length_c   1.000
_cell.angle_alpha   90.00
_cell.angle_beta   90.00
_cell.angle_gamma   90.00
#
_symmetry.space_group_name_H-M   'P 1'
#
loop_
_entity.id
_entity.type
_entity.pdbx_description
1 polymer ?
#
loop_
_entity_poly.entity_id
_entity_poly.type
_entity_poly.pdbx_seq_one_letter_code
_entity_poly.pdbx_strand_id
1 'polypeptide(L)'
;MEVADITFEASATKLTVISLACIYFILFYFSLVMCGSVFLTFLEKKETVAKPRLDYIITLPALPFMLLIVSSWMIFYVAFNVNLQTLFNYVMTRTVALDTRNTFSCNDRYLTIKALPGARYLTVGENDYRIFAPSKQLYSTWSLKCVSTPPGYRYWPVMDADDVVNAQLRERVNIFNQALEAARRATNKEG
;
A
#
# COMPACT_ATOMS: atom_id res chain seq x y z
N MET A 1 15.58 -23.16 -1.90
CA MET A 1 15.28 -21.76 -1.58
C MET A 1 13.91 -21.46 -2.13
N GLU A 2 12.88 -21.47 -1.28
CA GLU A 2 11.58 -20.91 -1.65
C GLU A 2 11.79 -19.42 -1.89
N VAL A 3 11.56 -19.00 -3.13
CA VAL A 3 11.54 -17.60 -3.51
C VAL A 3 10.48 -16.97 -2.63
N ALA A 4 10.89 -16.06 -1.73
CA ALA A 4 9.98 -15.34 -0.87
C ALA A 4 8.90 -14.70 -1.75
N ASP A 5 7.67 -15.21 -1.64
CA ASP A 5 6.51 -14.66 -2.35
C ASP A 5 6.39 -13.20 -1.90
N ILE A 6 6.69 -12.26 -2.81
CA ILE A 6 6.48 -10.83 -2.62
C ILE A 6 5.09 -10.62 -2.06
N THR A 7 4.95 -10.06 -0.87
CA THR A 7 3.66 -9.89 -0.18
C THR A 7 2.66 -9.09 -1.03
N PHE A 8 1.37 -9.18 -0.69
CA PHE A 8 0.34 -8.36 -1.33
C PHE A 8 0.73 -6.87 -1.28
N GLU A 9 1.26 -6.41 -0.14
CA GLU A 9 1.82 -5.07 0.01
C GLU A 9 2.98 -4.79 -0.95
N ALA A 10 3.94 -5.72 -1.11
CA ALA A 10 5.06 -5.59 -2.05
C ALA A 10 4.67 -5.62 -3.55
N SER A 11 3.45 -6.09 -3.86
CA SER A 11 2.92 -6.18 -5.23
C SER A 11 2.02 -5.00 -5.57
N ALA A 12 1.17 -4.62 -4.63
CA ALA A 12 0.36 -3.41 -4.71
C ALA A 12 1.26 -2.17 -4.75
N THR A 13 2.40 -2.19 -4.06
CA THR A 13 3.35 -1.06 -3.99
C THR A 13 3.87 -0.60 -5.33
N LYS A 14 4.14 -1.44 -6.35
CA LYS A 14 4.71 -0.90 -7.61
C LYS A 14 3.76 0.07 -8.36
N LEU A 15 2.45 -0.17 -8.28
CA LEU A 15 1.42 0.65 -8.96
C LEU A 15 0.82 1.71 -8.05
N THR A 16 0.67 1.40 -6.75
CA THR A 16 0.25 2.41 -5.77
C THR A 16 1.37 3.43 -5.58
N VAL A 17 2.65 3.09 -5.68
CA VAL A 17 3.78 4.03 -5.54
C VAL A 17 3.69 5.20 -6.51
N ILE A 18 3.30 5.01 -7.77
CA ILE A 18 3.20 6.15 -8.71
C ILE A 18 2.06 7.09 -8.31
N SER A 19 0.89 6.53 -8.00
CA SER A 19 -0.28 7.34 -7.60
C SER A 19 -0.04 8.03 -6.25
N LEU A 20 0.51 7.30 -5.27
CA LEU A 20 0.89 7.81 -3.96
C LEU A 20 2.02 8.84 -4.09
N ALA A 21 2.99 8.64 -4.99
CA ALA A 21 4.06 9.60 -5.25
C ALA A 21 3.51 10.89 -5.87
N CYS A 22 2.56 10.83 -6.80
CA CYS A 22 1.90 12.03 -7.33
C CYS A 22 1.18 12.81 -6.22
N ILE A 23 0.46 12.10 -5.34
CA ILE A 23 -0.22 12.72 -4.19
C ILE A 23 0.79 13.33 -3.21
N TYR A 24 1.83 12.58 -2.84
CA TYR A 24 2.88 13.08 -1.95
C TYR A 24 3.65 14.25 -2.57
N PHE A 25 3.86 14.24 -3.89
CA PHE A 25 4.45 15.35 -4.62
C PHE A 25 3.57 16.59 -4.54
N ILE A 26 2.26 16.46 -4.70
CA ILE A 26 1.29 17.55 -4.52
C ILE A 26 1.34 18.08 -3.08
N LEU A 27 1.29 17.19 -2.08
CA LEU A 27 1.38 17.56 -0.67
C LEU A 27 2.70 18.28 -0.35
N PHE A 28 3.82 17.76 -0.84
CA PHE A 28 5.15 18.34 -0.68
C PHE A 28 5.25 19.71 -1.35
N TYR A 29 4.74 19.86 -2.56
CA TYR A 29 4.68 21.14 -3.27
C TYR A 29 3.88 22.18 -2.48
N PHE A 30 2.69 21.82 -1.98
CA PHE A 30 1.90 22.73 -1.14
C PHE A 30 2.59 23.06 0.19
N SER A 31 3.29 22.11 0.82
CA SER A 31 4.09 22.36 2.01
C SER A 31 5.25 23.33 1.74
N LEU A 32 5.91 23.24 0.58
CA LEU A 32 6.94 24.19 0.18
C LEU A 32 6.37 25.60 -0.06
N VAL A 33 5.23 25.70 -0.75
CA VAL A 33 4.53 26.98 -0.95
C VAL A 33 4.16 27.62 0.40
N MET A 34 3.69 26.81 1.35
CA MET A 34 3.39 27.23 2.72
C MET A 34 4.63 27.72 3.48
N CYS A 35 5.74 26.99 3.43
CA CYS A 35 6.99 27.41 4.05
C CYS A 35 7.51 28.72 3.43
N GLY A 36 7.46 28.84 2.10
CA GLY A 36 7.85 30.05 1.39
C GLY A 36 6.96 31.24 1.74
N SER A 37 5.65 31.03 1.87
CA SER A 37 4.72 32.09 2.22
C SER A 37 4.91 32.54 3.69
N VAL A 38 5.15 31.61 4.63
CA VAL A 38 5.55 31.95 6.02
C VAL A 38 6.86 32.75 5.99
N PHE A 39 7.85 32.31 5.23
CA PHE A 39 9.14 33.00 5.15
C PHE A 39 9.00 34.44 4.61
N LEU A 40 8.15 34.67 3.61
CA LEU A 40 7.87 36.01 3.08
C LEU A 40 7.27 36.94 4.13
N THR A 41 6.46 36.44 5.09
CA THR A 41 5.96 37.28 6.20
C THR A 41 7.07 37.79 7.12
N PHE A 42 8.13 36.99 7.33
CA PHE A 42 9.29 37.43 8.13
C PHE A 42 10.15 38.47 7.39
N LEU A 43 10.09 38.49 6.06
CA LEU A 43 10.81 39.44 5.21
C LEU A 43 10.03 40.73 4.94
N GLU A 44 8.79 40.86 5.44
CA GLU A 44 8.03 42.10 5.31
C GLU A 44 8.75 43.26 6.00
N LYS A 45 9.36 44.12 5.18
CA LYS A 45 9.84 45.42 5.62
C LYS A 45 8.69 46.41 5.56
N LYS A 46 8.47 47.13 6.68
CA LYS A 46 7.54 48.26 6.70
C LYS A 46 8.25 49.44 6.02
N GLU A 47 7.88 49.77 4.79
CA GLU A 47 8.32 51.01 4.17
C GLU A 47 7.44 52.18 4.64
N THR A 48 8.06 53.13 5.32
CA THR A 48 7.45 54.42 5.67
C THR A 48 7.70 55.39 4.51
N VAL A 49 6.64 55.81 3.81
CA VAL A 49 6.76 56.86 2.79
C VAL A 49 6.51 58.19 3.49
N ALA A 50 7.58 58.94 3.76
CA ALA A 50 7.47 60.27 4.35
C ALA A 50 6.97 61.26 3.29
N LYS A 51 5.75 61.77 3.44
CA LYS A 51 5.26 62.94 2.68
C LYS A 51 5.23 64.16 3.61
N PRO A 52 5.45 65.38 3.09
CA PRO A 52 5.67 66.59 3.89
C PRO A 52 4.52 67.03 4.82
N ARG A 53 3.37 66.34 4.81
CA ARG A 53 2.23 66.64 5.69
C ARG A 53 1.50 65.42 6.26
N LEU A 54 1.91 64.19 5.92
CA LEU A 54 1.28 62.98 6.43
C LEU A 54 2.21 61.79 6.19
N ASP A 55 2.71 61.18 7.25
CA ASP A 55 3.39 59.90 7.17
C ASP A 55 2.32 58.80 7.10
N TYR A 56 2.32 58.03 6.02
CA TYR A 56 1.49 56.83 5.93
C TYR A 56 2.38 55.62 5.69
N ILE A 57 2.16 54.58 6.51
CA ILE A 57 2.86 53.31 6.40
C ILE A 57 2.09 52.47 5.38
N ILE A 58 2.68 52.24 4.20
CA ILE A 58 2.11 51.27 3.25
C ILE A 58 2.66 49.90 3.66
N THR A 59 1.92 49.18 4.49
CA THR A 59 2.16 47.74 4.68
C THR A 59 1.31 46.99 3.68
N LEU A 60 1.92 46.12 2.87
CA LEU A 60 1.20 45.11 2.10
C LEU A 60 1.15 43.85 2.97
N PRO A 61 0.08 43.59 3.74
CA PRO A 61 0.08 42.49 4.69
C PRO A 61 -0.08 41.17 3.92
N ALA A 62 0.89 40.27 4.02
CA ALA A 62 0.80 38.91 3.52
C ALA A 62 -0.03 38.01 4.46
N LEU A 63 -0.34 38.47 5.68
CA LEU A 63 -1.17 37.75 6.66
C LEU A 63 -2.52 37.22 6.11
N PRO A 64 -3.31 37.99 5.33
CA PRO A 64 -4.58 37.51 4.78
C PRO A 64 -4.37 36.42 3.72
N PHE A 65 -3.34 36.55 2.88
CA PHE A 65 -2.97 35.54 1.89
C PHE A 65 -2.47 34.27 2.55
N MET A 66 -1.68 34.40 3.61
CA MET A 66 -1.24 33.28 4.44
C MET A 66 -2.40 32.50 5.03
N LEU A 67 -3.36 33.19 5.61
CA LEU A 67 -4.50 32.56 6.27
C LEU A 67 -5.36 31.78 5.26
N LEU A 68 -5.49 32.28 4.04
CA LEU A 68 -6.17 31.58 2.94
C LEU A 68 -5.41 30.33 2.47
N ILE A 69 -4.09 30.40 2.30
CA ILE A 69 -3.28 29.25 1.87
C ILE A 69 -3.26 28.17 2.96
N VAL A 70 -3.08 28.55 4.23
CA VAL A 70 -3.08 27.63 5.37
C VAL A 70 -4.43 26.92 5.50
N SER A 71 -5.53 27.68 5.45
CA SER A 71 -6.88 27.12 5.56
C SER A 71 -7.21 26.19 4.39
N SER A 72 -6.85 26.56 3.16
CA SER A 72 -7.01 25.71 1.98
C SER A 72 -6.22 24.40 2.10
N TRP A 73 -4.95 24.47 2.53
CA TRP A 73 -4.11 23.29 2.72
C TRP A 73 -4.66 22.36 3.81
N MET A 74 -5.08 22.91 4.95
CA MET A 74 -5.68 22.11 6.03
C MET A 74 -6.95 21.40 5.60
N ILE A 75 -7.84 22.09 4.86
CA ILE A 75 -9.07 21.49 4.33
C ILE A 75 -8.72 20.35 3.36
N PHE A 76 -7.77 20.58 2.44
CA PHE A 76 -7.33 19.56 1.50
C PHE A 76 -6.70 18.36 2.20
N TYR A 77 -5.82 18.60 3.19
CA TYR A 77 -5.16 17.56 3.96
C TYR A 77 -6.17 16.68 4.72
N VAL A 78 -7.13 17.31 5.41
CA VAL A 78 -8.16 16.58 6.15
C VAL A 78 -9.06 15.79 5.19
N ALA A 79 -9.54 16.43 4.12
CA ALA A 79 -10.37 15.77 3.11
C ALA A 79 -9.64 14.58 2.47
N PHE A 80 -8.35 14.72 2.20
CA PHE A 80 -7.53 13.65 1.64
C PHE A 80 -7.40 12.47 2.62
N ASN A 81 -7.01 12.74 3.87
CA ASN A 81 -6.82 11.67 4.87
C ASN A 81 -8.12 10.93 5.18
N VAL A 82 -9.25 11.64 5.27
CA VAL A 82 -10.57 11.02 5.49
C VAL A 82 -10.97 10.11 4.33
N ASN A 83 -10.60 10.46 3.10
CA ASN A 83 -10.98 9.71 1.90
C ASN A 83 -9.91 8.74 1.39
N LEU A 84 -8.78 8.61 2.08
CA LEU A 84 -7.63 7.82 1.63
C LEU A 84 -8.01 6.37 1.30
N GLN A 85 -8.78 5.73 2.17
CA GLN A 85 -9.20 4.34 1.97
C GLN A 85 -10.07 4.18 0.72
N THR A 86 -11.00 5.10 0.50
CA THR A 86 -11.90 5.09 -0.67
C THR A 86 -11.10 5.30 -1.96
N LEU A 87 -10.16 6.25 -1.95
CA LEU A 87 -9.28 6.51 -3.08
C LEU A 87 -8.43 5.28 -3.40
N PHE A 88 -7.85 4.65 -2.38
CA PHE A 88 -7.08 3.41 -2.53
C PHE A 88 -7.92 2.29 -3.14
N ASN A 89 -9.12 2.06 -2.61
CA ASN A 89 -10.03 1.04 -3.11
C ASN A 89 -10.40 1.27 -4.58
N TYR A 90 -10.65 2.52 -4.97
CA TYR A 90 -10.95 2.89 -6.36
C TYR A 90 -9.76 2.62 -7.29
N VAL A 91 -8.58 3.12 -6.93
CA VAL A 91 -7.35 2.94 -7.73
C VAL A 91 -7.03 1.47 -7.88
N MET A 92 -7.10 0.69 -6.80
CA MET A 92 -6.81 -0.74 -6.82
C MET A 92 -7.82 -1.51 -7.68
N THR A 93 -9.10 -1.19 -7.61
CA THR A 93 -10.13 -1.82 -8.47
C THR A 93 -9.88 -1.56 -9.96
N ARG A 94 -9.50 -0.32 -10.30
CA ARG A 94 -9.23 0.06 -11.70
C ARG A 94 -7.94 -0.55 -12.23
N THR A 95 -6.86 -0.48 -11.46
CA THR A 95 -5.55 -1.02 -11.86
C THR A 95 -5.61 -2.54 -12.02
N VAL A 96 -6.19 -3.26 -11.06
CA VAL A 96 -6.40 -4.71 -11.19
C VAL A 96 -7.20 -5.03 -12.46
N ALA A 97 -8.28 -4.30 -12.75
CA ALA A 97 -9.07 -4.56 -13.95
C ALA A 97 -8.31 -4.33 -15.27
N LEU A 98 -7.31 -3.44 -15.29
CA LEU A 98 -6.53 -3.08 -16.48
C LEU A 98 -5.32 -3.98 -16.70
N ASP A 99 -4.61 -4.33 -15.63
CA ASP A 99 -3.34 -5.08 -15.73
C ASP A 99 -3.54 -6.61 -15.71
N THR A 100 -4.72 -7.07 -15.31
CA THR A 100 -5.02 -8.51 -15.21
C THR A 100 -5.93 -9.01 -16.31
N ARG A 101 -5.92 -10.33 -16.50
CA ARG A 101 -6.79 -11.04 -17.44
C ARG A 101 -7.86 -11.83 -16.69
N ASN A 102 -8.96 -12.12 -17.39
CA ASN A 102 -10.03 -12.99 -16.86
C ASN A 102 -9.68 -14.47 -16.95
N THR A 103 -8.63 -14.82 -17.69
CA THR A 103 -8.17 -16.18 -17.94
C THR A 103 -6.65 -16.25 -17.76
N PHE A 104 -6.15 -17.43 -17.40
CA PHE A 104 -4.71 -17.73 -17.39
C PHE A 104 -4.42 -18.82 -18.42
N SER A 105 -3.17 -18.90 -18.89
CA SER A 105 -2.74 -19.94 -19.83
C SER A 105 -1.93 -20.99 -19.10
N CYS A 106 -2.33 -22.25 -19.16
CA CYS A 106 -1.52 -23.39 -18.71
C CYS A 106 -1.64 -24.52 -19.73
N ASN A 107 -0.51 -25.14 -20.09
CA ASN A 107 -0.46 -26.28 -21.00
C ASN A 107 -1.24 -26.03 -22.31
N ASP A 108 -0.98 -24.88 -22.95
CA ASP A 108 -1.62 -24.42 -24.20
C ASP A 108 -3.14 -24.24 -24.16
N ARG A 109 -3.72 -24.12 -22.95
CA ARG A 109 -5.15 -23.89 -22.76
C ARG A 109 -5.39 -22.69 -21.87
N TYR A 110 -6.40 -21.90 -22.23
CA TYR A 110 -6.92 -20.84 -21.37
C TYR A 110 -7.91 -21.42 -20.37
N LEU A 111 -7.67 -21.16 -19.10
CA LEU A 111 -8.42 -21.73 -18.00
C LEU A 111 -8.92 -20.64 -17.05
N THR A 112 -9.95 -21.00 -16.30
CA THR A 112 -10.55 -20.19 -15.22
C THR A 112 -10.90 -21.10 -14.05
N ILE A 113 -10.61 -20.66 -12.83
CA ILE A 113 -10.94 -21.41 -11.62
C ILE A 113 -12.40 -21.15 -11.24
N LYS A 114 -13.25 -22.18 -11.37
CA LYS A 114 -14.67 -22.08 -11.00
C LYS A 114 -14.90 -21.84 -9.50
N ALA A 115 -13.95 -22.25 -8.65
CA ALA A 115 -14.02 -22.05 -7.21
C ALA A 115 -13.88 -20.58 -6.78
N LEU A 116 -13.35 -19.71 -7.66
CA LEU A 116 -13.11 -18.29 -7.37
C LEU A 116 -13.83 -17.44 -8.43
N PRO A 117 -15.13 -17.15 -8.24
CA PRO A 117 -15.91 -16.39 -9.20
C PRO A 117 -15.40 -14.95 -9.31
N GLY A 118 -15.24 -14.45 -10.53
CA GLY A 118 -14.75 -13.09 -10.78
C GLY A 118 -13.26 -12.89 -10.50
N ALA A 119 -12.51 -13.98 -10.32
CA ALA A 119 -11.07 -13.92 -10.14
C ALA A 119 -10.35 -13.37 -11.39
N ARG A 120 -9.30 -12.61 -11.13
CA ARG A 120 -8.45 -11.96 -12.12
C ARG A 120 -7.03 -12.50 -12.01
N TYR A 121 -6.37 -12.72 -13.14
CA TYR A 121 -5.07 -13.39 -13.22
C TYR A 121 -4.01 -12.43 -13.77
N LEU A 122 -2.92 -12.26 -13.04
CA LEU A 122 -1.73 -11.50 -13.43
C LEU A 122 -0.59 -12.47 -13.72
N THR A 123 0.13 -12.29 -14.81
CA THR A 123 1.32 -13.13 -15.10
C THR A 123 2.52 -12.55 -14.36
N VAL A 124 3.18 -13.36 -13.53
CA VAL A 124 4.38 -12.95 -12.78
C VAL A 124 5.64 -13.51 -13.45
N GLY A 125 5.57 -14.73 -13.98
CA GLY A 125 6.65 -15.39 -14.69
C GLY A 125 6.14 -16.49 -15.61
N GLU A 126 7.05 -17.25 -16.23
CA GLU A 126 6.67 -18.40 -17.05
C GLU A 126 5.93 -19.43 -16.20
N ASN A 127 4.67 -19.71 -16.56
CA ASN A 127 3.78 -20.63 -15.84
C ASN A 127 3.48 -20.24 -14.39
N ASP A 128 3.74 -18.99 -14.01
CA ASP A 128 3.51 -18.46 -12.66
C ASP A 128 2.60 -17.23 -12.72
N TYR A 129 1.51 -17.30 -11.95
CA TYR A 129 0.41 -16.36 -12.00
C TYR A 129 -0.01 -15.94 -10.59
N ARG A 130 -0.49 -14.70 -10.49
CA ARG A 130 -1.13 -14.20 -9.28
C ARG A 130 -2.62 -14.00 -9.50
N ILE A 131 -3.42 -14.52 -8.58
CA ILE A 131 -4.88 -14.43 -8.63
C ILE A 131 -5.33 -13.34 -7.67
N PHE A 132 -6.19 -12.46 -8.14
CA PHE A 132 -6.95 -11.48 -7.36
C PHE A 132 -8.42 -11.90 -7.35
N ALA A 133 -8.89 -12.47 -6.25
CA ALA A 133 -10.28 -12.88 -6.09
C ALA A 133 -11.03 -11.87 -5.21
N PRO A 134 -12.21 -11.38 -5.63
CA PRO A 134 -12.94 -10.36 -4.89
C PRO A 134 -13.28 -10.84 -3.47
N SER A 135 -13.05 -9.97 -2.47
CA SER A 135 -13.25 -10.26 -1.05
C SER A 135 -13.94 -9.08 -0.33
N LYS A 136 -14.39 -9.28 0.91
CA LYS A 136 -14.95 -8.21 1.77
C LYS A 136 -13.95 -7.07 1.99
N GLN A 137 -12.65 -7.37 1.99
CA GLN A 137 -11.55 -6.40 2.13
C GLN A 137 -10.92 -6.06 0.77
N LEU A 138 -11.74 -5.90 -0.27
CA LEU A 138 -11.36 -5.61 -1.66
C LEU A 138 -10.94 -6.86 -2.47
N TYR A 139 -9.75 -7.41 -2.24
CA TYR A 139 -9.25 -8.59 -2.96
C TYR A 139 -8.49 -9.53 -2.02
N SER A 140 -8.71 -10.83 -2.18
CA SER A 140 -7.83 -11.87 -1.64
C SER A 140 -6.84 -12.30 -2.72
N THR A 141 -5.57 -12.44 -2.35
CA THR A 141 -4.52 -12.85 -3.27
C THR A 141 -4.09 -14.28 -3.11
N TRP A 142 -3.91 -14.95 -4.24
CA TRP A 142 -3.46 -16.34 -4.31
C TRP A 142 -2.33 -16.45 -5.33
N SER A 143 -1.38 -17.33 -5.08
CA SER A 143 -0.36 -17.71 -6.06
C SER A 143 -0.88 -18.90 -6.85
N LEU A 144 -0.59 -18.95 -8.14
CA LEU A 144 -0.97 -20.03 -9.05
C LEU A 144 0.21 -20.45 -9.90
N LYS A 145 0.45 -21.75 -9.97
CA LYS A 145 1.48 -22.34 -10.81
C LYS A 145 0.90 -23.44 -11.69
N CYS A 146 1.26 -23.44 -12.97
CA CYS A 146 0.91 -24.55 -13.85
C CYS A 146 1.71 -25.81 -13.45
N VAL A 147 1.04 -26.96 -13.47
CA VAL A 147 1.68 -28.26 -13.19
C VAL A 147 1.24 -29.26 -14.25
N SER A 148 2.05 -30.28 -14.49
CA SER A 148 1.75 -31.31 -15.51
C SER A 148 0.65 -32.28 -15.05
N THR A 149 0.40 -32.37 -13.75
CA THR A 149 -0.60 -33.27 -13.16
C THR A 149 -2.01 -32.66 -13.20
N PRO A 150 -3.07 -33.43 -13.51
CA PRO A 150 -4.46 -32.96 -13.45
C PRO A 150 -4.78 -32.34 -12.08
N PRO A 151 -5.42 -31.15 -12.00
CA PRO A 151 -6.14 -30.42 -13.05
C PRO A 151 -5.28 -29.51 -13.97
N GLY A 152 -3.95 -29.63 -13.92
CA GLY A 152 -3.01 -28.86 -14.75
C GLY A 152 -2.49 -27.58 -14.10
N TYR A 153 -2.90 -27.31 -12.86
CA TYR A 153 -2.50 -26.14 -12.09
C TYR A 153 -2.67 -26.39 -10.59
N ARG A 154 -1.91 -25.66 -9.77
CA ARG A 154 -2.04 -25.60 -8.31
C ARG A 154 -2.08 -24.15 -7.88
N TYR A 155 -2.91 -23.82 -6.89
CA TYR A 155 -2.97 -22.50 -6.30
C TYR A 155 -3.02 -22.57 -4.78
N TRP A 156 -2.48 -21.55 -4.11
CA TRP A 156 -2.43 -21.44 -2.65
C TRP A 156 -2.58 -19.98 -2.22
N PRO A 157 -3.11 -19.71 -1.01
CA PRO A 157 -3.29 -18.35 -0.55
C PRO A 157 -1.92 -17.71 -0.33
N VAL A 158 -1.76 -16.45 -0.74
CA VAL A 158 -0.60 -15.65 -0.37
C VAL A 158 -0.80 -15.25 1.10
N MET A 159 0.08 -15.70 1.97
CA MET A 159 0.05 -15.31 3.38
C MET A 159 0.71 -13.94 3.57
N ASP A 160 0.20 -13.14 4.49
CA ASP A 160 0.86 -11.91 4.90
C ASP A 160 2.17 -12.20 5.65
N ALA A 161 3.10 -11.26 5.64
CA ALA A 161 4.40 -11.43 6.29
C ALA A 161 4.24 -11.79 7.78
N ASP A 162 3.30 -11.14 8.47
CA ASP A 162 3.01 -11.41 9.88
C ASP A 162 2.45 -12.82 10.09
N ASP A 163 1.60 -13.30 9.18
CA ASP A 163 1.05 -14.66 9.23
C ASP A 163 2.12 -15.72 9.00
N VAL A 164 3.10 -15.45 8.11
CA VAL A 164 4.24 -16.34 7.89
C VAL A 164 5.12 -16.42 9.13
N VAL A 165 5.45 -15.27 9.75
CA VAL A 165 6.23 -15.23 11.00
C VAL A 165 5.51 -15.96 12.12
N ASN A 166 4.20 -15.74 12.26
CA ASN A 166 3.38 -16.41 13.26
C ASN A 166 3.28 -17.92 13.02
N ALA A 167 3.17 -18.36 11.76
CA ALA A 167 3.16 -19.77 11.42
C ALA A 167 4.49 -20.45 11.76
N GLN A 168 5.62 -19.83 11.41
CA GLN A 168 6.96 -20.31 11.77
C GLN A 168 7.17 -20.36 13.28
N LEU A 169 6.67 -19.35 14.01
CA LEU A 169 6.75 -19.32 15.47
C LEU A 169 5.97 -20.48 16.09
N ARG A 170 4.74 -20.74 15.62
CA ARG A 170 3.94 -21.89 16.09
C ARG A 170 4.61 -23.22 15.81
N GLU A 171 5.21 -23.38 14.63
CA GLU A 171 5.93 -24.59 14.28
C GLU A 171 7.12 -24.82 15.22
N ARG A 172 7.93 -23.79 15.48
CA ARG A 172 9.05 -23.87 16.43
C ARG A 172 8.60 -24.20 17.86
N VAL A 173 7.49 -23.62 18.32
CA VAL A 173 6.90 -23.93 19.63
C VAL A 173 6.45 -25.38 19.69
N ASN A 174 5.84 -25.91 18.64
CA ASN A 174 5.40 -27.30 18.57
C ASN A 174 6.59 -28.28 18.62
N ILE A 175 7.66 -28.01 17.87
CA ILE A 175 8.89 -28.82 17.90
C ILE A 175 9.50 -28.81 19.29
N PHE A 176 9.56 -27.63 19.94
CA PHE A 176 10.08 -27.49 21.29
C PHE A 176 9.25 -28.29 22.31
N ASN A 177 7.92 -28.22 22.25
CA ASN A 177 7.04 -28.98 23.13
C ASN A 177 7.20 -30.50 22.94
N GLN A 178 7.35 -30.97 21.70
CA GLN A 178 7.63 -32.38 21.43
C GLN A 178 8.97 -32.84 22.00
N ALA A 179 10.02 -32.01 21.89
CA ALA A 179 11.32 -32.30 22.49
C ALA A 179 11.26 -32.33 24.03
N LEU A 180 10.50 -31.42 24.64
CA LEU A 180 10.28 -31.39 26.09
C LEU A 180 9.53 -32.64 26.59
N GLU A 181 8.50 -33.07 25.87
CA GLU A 181 7.79 -34.31 26.18
C GLU A 181 8.68 -35.55 26.03
N ALA A 182 9.52 -35.60 25.00
CA ALA A 182 10.47 -36.69 24.81
C ALA A 182 11.50 -36.75 25.96
N ALA A 183 12.04 -35.60 26.37
CA ALA A 183 12.96 -35.50 27.50
C ALA A 183 12.29 -35.94 28.82
N ARG A 184 11.04 -35.53 29.06
CA ARG A 184 10.27 -35.93 30.25
C ARG A 184 9.99 -37.44 30.29
N ARG A 185 9.76 -38.06 29.12
CA ARG A 185 9.58 -39.52 29.02
C ARG A 185 10.88 -40.28 29.23
N ALA A 186 12.02 -39.70 28.87
CA ALA A 186 13.33 -40.30 29.12
C ALA A 186 13.67 -40.28 30.62
N THR A 187 13.48 -39.16 31.32
CA THR A 187 13.74 -39.07 32.76
C THR A 187 12.82 -39.96 33.60
N ASN A 188 11.55 -40.15 33.20
CA ASN A 188 10.63 -41.07 33.89
C ASN A 188 10.92 -42.57 33.65
N LYS A 189 11.81 -42.93 32.71
CA LYS A 189 12.23 -44.34 32.50
C LYS A 189 13.48 -44.72 33.29
N GLU A 190 14.20 -43.75 33.84
CA GLU A 190 15.45 -43.93 34.57
C GLU A 190 15.29 -43.91 36.11
N GLY A 191 14.07 -43.67 36.62
CA GLY A 191 13.71 -43.75 38.05
C GLY A 191 12.70 -44.86 38.33
#